data_AF-A0A453EQY5-F1
#
_entry.id   AF-A0A453EQY5-F1
#
_cell.length_a   1.000
_cell.length_b   1.000
_cell.length_c   1.000
_cell.angle_alpha   90.00
_cell.angle_beta   90.00
_cell.angle_gamma   90.00
#
_symmetry.space_group_name_H-M   'P 1'
#
loop_
_entity.id
_entity.type
_entity.pdbx_description
1 polymer ?
#
loop_
_entity_poly.entity_id
_entity_poly.type
_entity_poly.pdbx_seq_one_letter_code
_entity_poly.pdbx_strand_id
1 'polypeptide(L)'
;MAAPLPRAPVSSPASRAALCPARSNPCTAAAPSSGALGWRRRQPCPVLSIAPGSARSTPAALAVDPKVEALLDSVKWDVKGLAVAIAQNVDTGAILMQGFANKEALAATISTRKATFYSRSRSSLWTKGETSMNFINVHDIFLDCDRDSIIYLGTPDGPTCHTGAETCYYSSVYDALQGSKSNQERQVATTLYSLEDTISRRKEEIVTEGSGKPSWTKKLLLDNQLLCSKIRIFLC
;
A
#
# COMPACT_ATOMS: atom_id res chain seq x y z
N MET A 1 44.26 -20.02 13.12
CA MET A 1 43.83 -18.96 14.05
C MET A 1 44.56 -17.69 13.67
N ALA A 2 43.86 -16.74 13.04
CA ALA A 2 44.41 -15.45 12.65
C ALA A 2 43.53 -14.35 13.29
N ALA A 3 44.17 -13.42 14.00
CA ALA A 3 43.53 -12.38 14.78
C ALA A 3 42.94 -11.26 13.88
N PRO A 4 41.85 -10.59 14.28
CA PRO A 4 41.29 -9.48 13.53
C PRO A 4 42.00 -8.14 13.86
N LEU A 5 42.20 -7.32 12.84
CA LEU A 5 42.77 -5.96 12.92
C LEU A 5 41.77 -4.94 13.51
N PRO A 6 42.25 -3.86 14.17
CA PRO A 6 41.40 -2.90 14.87
C PRO A 6 40.69 -1.92 13.92
N ARG A 7 39.46 -1.53 14.28
CA ARG A 7 38.66 -0.52 13.56
C ARG A 7 39.02 0.90 14.02
N ALA A 8 39.13 1.82 13.06
CA ALA A 8 39.31 3.26 13.30
C ALA A 8 38.00 3.96 13.73
N PRO A 9 38.07 5.06 14.50
CA PRO A 9 36.89 5.76 15.01
C PRO A 9 36.25 6.69 13.97
N VAL A 10 34.92 6.83 14.07
CA VAL A 10 34.10 7.70 13.23
C VAL A 10 33.90 9.05 13.93
N SER A 11 34.29 10.15 13.29
CA SER A 11 34.07 11.53 13.76
C SER A 11 32.74 12.11 13.26
N SER A 12 31.90 12.58 14.19
CA SER A 12 30.72 13.43 13.91
C SER A 12 31.09 14.83 13.43
N PRO A 13 30.19 15.50 12.69
CA PRO A 13 30.07 16.94 12.76
C PRO A 13 28.73 17.39 13.33
N ALA A 14 28.84 18.48 14.08
CA ALA A 14 27.85 19.10 14.93
C ALA A 14 26.81 19.94 14.19
N SER A 15 25.74 20.17 14.95
CA SER A 15 24.58 21.03 14.77
C SER A 15 24.88 22.44 14.20
N ARG A 16 24.02 22.92 13.30
CA ARG A 16 23.79 24.34 13.06
C ARG A 16 22.30 24.62 12.90
N ALA A 17 21.72 25.19 13.95
CA ALA A 17 20.43 25.85 13.94
C ALA A 17 20.52 27.16 13.14
N ALA A 18 19.50 27.44 12.32
CA ALA A 18 19.31 28.76 11.71
C ALA A 18 17.88 29.23 11.97
N LEU A 19 17.80 30.45 12.49
CA LEU A 19 16.66 31.15 13.04
C LEU A 19 15.59 31.49 11.99
N CYS A 20 14.31 31.37 12.37
CA CYS A 20 13.19 32.04 11.70
C CYS A 20 12.99 33.45 12.31
N PRO A 21 12.78 34.50 11.50
CA PRO A 21 12.27 35.77 12.00
C PRO A 21 10.73 35.83 11.92
N ALA A 22 10.16 36.51 12.90
CA ALA A 22 8.74 36.67 13.14
C ALA A 22 8.11 37.89 12.44
N ARG A 23 6.80 37.76 12.18
CA ARG A 23 5.70 38.76 12.24
C ARG A 23 5.90 40.18 11.63
N SER A 24 4.92 40.57 10.81
CA SER A 24 4.00 41.69 11.13
C SER A 24 2.87 41.86 10.08
N ASN A 25 1.61 41.80 10.53
CA ASN A 25 0.46 42.41 9.87
C ASN A 25 0.32 43.87 10.34
N PRO A 26 -0.35 44.74 9.57
CA PRO A 26 -1.60 45.27 10.09
C PRO A 26 -2.71 45.40 9.03
N CYS A 27 -3.92 44.95 9.40
CA CYS A 27 -5.17 45.28 8.72
C CYS A 27 -5.69 46.62 9.27
N THR A 28 -5.96 47.56 8.37
CA THR A 28 -6.64 48.82 8.66
C THR A 28 -8.16 48.65 8.59
N ALA A 29 -8.84 49.19 9.59
CA ALA A 29 -10.29 49.29 9.70
C ALA A 29 -10.82 50.49 8.92
N ALA A 30 -12.02 50.35 8.35
CA ALA A 30 -12.84 51.47 7.90
C ALA A 30 -14.32 51.19 8.21
N ALA A 31 -14.93 52.09 8.99
CA ALA A 31 -16.38 52.27 9.10
C ALA A 31 -16.84 53.23 7.99
N PRO A 32 -18.15 53.26 7.66
CA PRO A 32 -18.92 54.42 8.10
C PRO A 32 -20.38 54.11 8.50
N SER A 33 -21.12 55.18 8.69
CA SER A 33 -22.15 55.44 9.69
C SER A 33 -23.59 55.50 9.16
N SER A 34 -24.52 55.49 10.12
CA SER A 34 -25.78 56.25 10.21
C SER A 34 -26.94 55.95 9.26
N GLY A 35 -28.07 55.52 9.83
CA GLY A 35 -29.41 55.54 9.25
C GLY A 35 -30.46 55.08 10.26
N ALA A 36 -31.56 55.82 10.40
CA ALA A 36 -32.33 55.98 11.62
C ALA A 36 -33.64 55.15 11.74
N LEU A 37 -34.05 54.96 13.00
CA LEU A 37 -35.41 54.95 13.57
C LEU A 37 -36.51 54.05 12.95
N GLY A 38 -36.93 53.05 13.74
CA GLY A 38 -38.20 52.35 13.56
C GLY A 38 -38.51 51.41 14.73
N TRP A 39 -39.02 51.93 15.84
CA TRP A 39 -39.46 51.14 16.98
C TRP A 39 -40.81 50.47 16.67
N ARG A 40 -40.84 49.15 16.49
CA ARG A 40 -42.05 48.33 16.72
C ARG A 40 -41.78 47.33 17.84
N ARG A 41 -42.57 47.43 18.91
CA ARG A 41 -42.62 46.46 20.01
C ARG A 41 -42.89 45.07 19.43
N ARG A 42 -41.93 44.15 19.56
CA ARG A 42 -42.20 42.71 19.47
C ARG A 42 -42.38 42.17 20.88
N GLN A 43 -43.44 41.38 21.05
CA GLN A 43 -43.76 40.67 22.28
C GLN A 43 -42.62 39.70 22.66
N PRO A 44 -42.33 39.49 23.95
CA PRO A 44 -41.29 38.54 24.35
C PRO A 44 -41.76 37.10 24.12
N CYS A 45 -40.90 36.30 23.47
CA CYS A 45 -41.02 34.84 23.43
C CYS A 45 -40.75 34.26 24.83
N PRO A 46 -41.34 33.11 25.19
CA PRO A 46 -41.12 32.51 26.51
C PRO A 46 -39.66 32.05 26.63
N VAL A 47 -39.05 32.37 27.76
CA VAL A 47 -37.71 31.94 28.15
C VAL A 47 -37.78 30.44 28.47
N LEU A 48 -37.21 29.61 27.60
CA LEU A 48 -36.97 28.21 27.91
C LEU A 48 -35.71 28.12 28.77
N SER A 49 -35.86 27.70 30.03
CA SER A 49 -34.75 27.48 30.96
C SER A 49 -33.83 26.37 30.43
N ILE A 50 -32.57 26.72 30.15
CA ILE A 50 -31.52 25.75 29.84
C ILE A 50 -30.94 25.26 31.17
N ALA A 51 -31.15 23.98 31.48
CA ALA A 51 -30.49 23.31 32.59
C ALA A 51 -28.97 23.16 32.30
N PRO A 52 -28.08 23.32 33.29
CA PRO A 52 -26.67 23.02 33.11
C PRO A 52 -26.48 21.52 33.32
N GLY A 53 -26.21 20.79 32.24
CA GLY A 53 -26.02 19.35 32.35
C GLY A 53 -25.68 18.72 31.02
N SER A 54 -24.46 18.94 30.55
CA SER A 54 -23.86 18.02 29.59
C SER A 54 -22.38 17.91 29.89
N ALA A 55 -22.04 16.84 30.61
CA ALA A 55 -20.68 16.39 30.73
C ALA A 55 -20.11 16.23 29.32
N ARG A 56 -18.95 16.84 29.06
CA ARG A 56 -18.18 16.59 27.84
C ARG A 56 -17.93 15.10 27.76
N SER A 57 -18.61 14.43 26.83
CA SER A 57 -18.25 13.10 26.39
C SER A 57 -16.89 13.19 25.72
N THR A 58 -15.88 12.62 26.36
CA THR A 58 -14.60 12.28 25.73
C THR A 58 -14.89 11.50 24.45
N PRO A 59 -14.24 11.78 23.31
CA PRO A 59 -14.43 10.96 22.13
C PRO A 59 -13.97 9.54 22.48
N ALA A 60 -14.90 8.59 22.40
CA ALA A 60 -14.59 7.18 22.61
C ALA A 60 -13.49 6.81 21.61
N ALA A 61 -12.31 6.48 22.14
CA ALA A 61 -11.32 5.73 21.38
C ALA A 61 -12.07 4.55 20.77
N LEU A 62 -11.99 4.39 19.45
CA LEU A 62 -12.60 3.29 18.72
C LEU A 62 -12.27 2.00 19.50
N ALA A 63 -13.30 1.38 20.10
CA ALA A 63 -13.11 0.20 20.91
C ALA A 63 -12.68 -0.93 19.97
N VAL A 64 -11.37 -1.12 19.85
CA VAL A 64 -10.79 -2.24 19.11
C VAL A 64 -11.26 -3.51 19.82
N ASP A 65 -11.73 -4.49 19.05
CA ASP A 65 -12.10 -5.80 19.58
C ASP A 65 -10.95 -6.32 20.48
N PRO A 66 -11.21 -6.73 21.74
CA PRO A 66 -10.17 -7.21 22.65
C PRO A 66 -9.27 -8.31 22.07
N LYS A 67 -9.81 -9.13 21.15
CA LYS A 67 -9.02 -10.16 20.44
C LYS A 67 -8.06 -9.54 19.44
N VAL A 68 -8.47 -8.48 18.74
CA VAL A 68 -7.59 -7.75 17.83
C VAL A 68 -6.50 -7.06 18.63
N GLU A 69 -6.82 -6.45 19.77
CA GLU A 69 -5.82 -5.83 20.63
C GLU A 69 -4.78 -6.84 21.13
N ALA A 70 -5.22 -8.00 21.62
CA ALA A 70 -4.33 -9.08 22.03
C ALA A 70 -3.45 -9.60 20.89
N LEU A 71 -3.98 -9.67 19.66
CA LEU A 71 -3.18 -10.01 18.47
C LEU A 71 -2.11 -8.96 18.21
N LEU A 72 -2.48 -7.67 18.22
CA LEU A 72 -1.57 -6.55 17.97
C LEU A 72 -0.44 -6.46 18.99
N ASP A 73 -0.73 -6.75 20.27
CA ASP A 73 0.26 -6.81 21.34
C ASP A 73 1.24 -7.98 21.20
N SER A 74 0.84 -9.00 20.45
CA SER A 74 1.66 -10.20 20.24
C SER A 74 2.66 -10.06 19.09
N VAL A 75 2.57 -8.98 18.31
CA VAL A 75 3.53 -8.65 17.25
C VAL A 75 4.78 -8.04 17.87
N LYS A 76 5.95 -8.49 17.40
CA LYS A 76 7.25 -8.00 17.84
C LYS A 76 7.63 -6.75 17.04
N TRP A 77 7.30 -5.60 17.60
CA TRP A 77 7.66 -4.30 17.05
C TRP A 77 9.13 -3.94 17.33
N ASP A 78 9.81 -3.31 16.38
CA ASP A 78 11.18 -2.81 16.57
C ASP A 78 11.23 -1.64 17.58
N VAL A 79 12.44 -1.10 17.82
CA VAL A 79 12.64 0.03 18.75
C VAL A 79 11.91 1.32 18.34
N LYS A 80 11.39 1.40 17.12
CA LYS A 80 10.59 2.51 16.58
C LYS A 80 9.09 2.18 16.54
N GLY A 81 8.69 1.02 17.05
CA GLY A 81 7.30 0.55 17.01
C GLY A 81 6.88 0.04 15.62
N LEU A 82 7.82 -0.45 14.80
CA LEU A 82 7.58 -0.86 13.43
C LEU A 82 7.89 -2.35 13.19
N ALA A 83 7.13 -2.96 12.30
CA ALA A 83 7.40 -4.27 11.72
C ALA A 83 7.47 -4.14 10.19
N VAL A 84 8.14 -5.08 9.52
CA VAL A 84 8.11 -5.16 8.06
C VAL A 84 6.75 -5.71 7.62
N ALA A 85 6.14 -5.12 6.61
CA ALA A 85 4.91 -5.59 6.00
C ALA A 85 5.11 -5.77 4.48
N ILE A 86 4.86 -6.98 4.01
CA ILE A 86 5.03 -7.39 2.61
C ILE A 86 3.64 -7.60 2.01
N ALA A 87 3.33 -6.92 0.92
CA ALA A 87 2.11 -7.20 0.16
C ALA A 87 2.41 -8.26 -0.90
N GLN A 88 1.61 -9.33 -0.93
CA GLN A 88 1.72 -10.43 -1.88
C GLN A 88 0.40 -10.60 -2.64
N ASN A 89 0.51 -10.79 -3.95
CA ASN A 89 -0.63 -11.12 -4.80
C ASN A 89 -1.14 -12.52 -4.45
N VAL A 90 -2.42 -12.63 -4.07
CA VAL A 90 -3.05 -13.89 -3.68
C VAL A 90 -3.13 -14.89 -4.83
N ASP A 91 -3.29 -14.40 -6.06
CA ASP A 91 -3.43 -15.24 -7.24
C ASP A 91 -2.04 -15.62 -7.75
N THR A 92 -1.21 -14.64 -8.08
CA THR A 92 0.07 -14.91 -8.76
C THR A 92 1.19 -15.36 -7.82
N GLY A 93 1.04 -15.14 -6.51
CA GLY A 93 2.10 -15.30 -5.53
C GLY A 93 3.22 -14.24 -5.63
N ALA A 94 3.11 -13.27 -6.55
CA ALA A 94 4.11 -12.23 -6.72
C ALA A 94 4.20 -11.34 -5.48
N ILE A 95 5.44 -11.06 -5.05
CA ILE A 95 5.67 -10.02 -4.04
C ILE A 95 5.45 -8.67 -4.71
N LEU A 96 4.43 -7.94 -4.28
CA LEU A 96 4.01 -6.68 -4.90
C LEU A 96 4.87 -5.52 -4.42
N MET A 97 5.00 -5.37 -3.10
CA MET A 97 5.79 -4.30 -2.48
C MET A 97 6.09 -4.61 -1.01
N GLN A 98 7.02 -3.86 -0.44
CA GLN A 98 7.30 -3.84 0.99
C GLN A 98 7.07 -2.44 1.55
N GLY A 99 6.45 -2.38 2.73
CA GLY A 99 6.32 -1.19 3.55
C GLY A 99 6.56 -1.53 5.03
N PHE A 100 6.47 -0.52 5.89
CA PHE A 100 6.48 -0.74 7.34
C PHE A 100 5.05 -0.67 7.85
N ALA A 101 4.74 -1.40 8.91
CA ALA A 101 3.50 -1.24 9.66
C ALA A 101 3.85 -0.90 11.10
N ASN A 102 3.09 0.03 11.70
CA ASN A 102 2.99 0.15 13.15
C ASN A 102 1.70 -0.53 13.62
N LYS A 103 1.48 -0.57 14.94
CA LYS A 103 0.27 -1.14 15.55
C LYS A 103 -1.02 -0.60 14.92
N GLU A 104 -1.08 0.72 14.68
CA GLU A 104 -2.25 1.39 14.08
C GLU A 104 -2.47 1.00 12.61
N ALA A 105 -1.40 0.86 11.81
CA ALA A 105 -1.49 0.45 10.41
C ALA A 105 -2.02 -0.98 10.28
N LEU A 106 -1.58 -1.89 11.15
CA LEU A 106 -2.07 -3.26 11.18
C LEU A 106 -3.54 -3.30 11.63
N ALA A 107 -3.92 -2.54 12.67
CA ALA A 107 -5.30 -2.41 13.11
C ALA A 107 -6.22 -1.87 11.99
N ALA A 108 -5.77 -0.84 11.28
CA ALA A 108 -6.48 -0.28 10.13
C ALA A 108 -6.63 -1.30 8.99
N THR A 109 -5.58 -2.08 8.71
CA THR A 109 -5.62 -3.14 7.70
C THR A 109 -6.62 -4.24 8.06
N ILE A 110 -6.63 -4.69 9.32
CA ILE A 110 -7.60 -5.69 9.82
C ILE A 110 -9.04 -5.18 9.66
N SER A 111 -9.28 -3.92 10.01
CA SER A 111 -10.60 -3.31 9.96
C SER A 111 -11.10 -3.05 8.53
N THR A 112 -10.25 -2.47 7.68
CA THR A 112 -10.65 -1.99 6.35
C THR A 112 -10.48 -3.04 5.25
N ARG A 113 -9.74 -4.12 5.50
CA ARG A 113 -9.29 -5.08 4.49
C ARG A 113 -8.54 -4.42 3.32
N LYS A 114 -7.86 -3.31 3.57
CA LYS A 114 -6.99 -2.64 2.60
C LYS A 114 -5.59 -2.52 3.17
N ALA A 115 -4.57 -2.74 2.36
CA ALA A 115 -3.18 -2.69 2.82
C ALA A 115 -2.80 -1.28 3.29
N THR A 116 -2.74 -1.10 4.60
CA THR A 116 -2.31 0.15 5.25
C THR A 116 -0.89 -0.02 5.80
N PHE A 117 -0.06 0.97 5.51
CA PHE A 117 1.33 1.05 5.92
C PHE A 117 1.57 2.30 6.77
N TYR A 118 2.71 2.33 7.44
CA TYR A 118 3.26 3.48 8.14
C TYR A 118 4.44 4.07 7.36
N SER A 119 4.32 5.35 6.98
CA SER A 119 5.37 6.07 6.28
C SER A 119 6.37 6.64 7.28
N ARG A 120 7.58 6.09 7.32
CA ARG A 120 8.66 6.57 8.21
C ARG A 120 9.06 8.03 7.97
N SER A 121 8.99 8.50 6.73
CA SER A 121 9.35 9.88 6.36
C SER A 121 8.25 10.88 6.70
N ARG A 122 6.98 10.51 6.52
CA ARG A 122 5.82 11.36 6.82
C ARG A 122 5.32 11.21 8.26
N SER A 123 5.80 10.20 8.98
CA SER A 123 5.35 9.81 10.32
C SER A 123 3.83 9.64 10.40
N SER A 124 3.24 9.04 9.36
CA SER A 124 1.79 8.95 9.19
C SER A 124 1.38 7.60 8.59
N LEU A 125 0.13 7.21 8.84
CA LEU A 125 -0.51 6.12 8.10
C LEU A 125 -0.68 6.47 6.62
N TRP A 126 -0.70 5.43 5.79
CA TRP A 126 -0.93 5.52 4.36
C TRP A 126 -1.54 4.21 3.86
N THR A 127 -2.76 4.25 3.34
CA THR A 127 -3.36 3.10 2.68
C THR A 127 -2.98 3.09 1.21
N LYS A 128 -2.40 1.99 0.75
CA LYS A 128 -2.01 1.85 -0.66
C LYS A 128 -3.26 1.99 -1.52
N GLY A 129 -3.22 2.94 -2.47
CA GLY A 129 -4.31 3.22 -3.39
C GLY A 129 -5.12 4.48 -3.08
N GLU A 130 -4.95 5.12 -1.92
CA GLU A 130 -5.74 6.32 -1.53
C GLU A 130 -5.74 7.45 -2.58
N THR A 131 -4.63 7.64 -3.29
CA THR A 131 -4.52 8.65 -4.35
C THR A 131 -4.67 8.06 -5.75
N SER A 132 -4.14 6.86 -5.98
CA SER A 132 -4.06 6.24 -7.31
C SER A 132 -5.25 5.35 -7.66
N MET A 133 -6.16 5.09 -6.72
CA MET A 133 -7.21 4.06 -6.78
C MET A 133 -6.73 2.61 -6.96
N ASN A 134 -5.44 2.37 -7.22
CA ASN A 134 -4.82 1.04 -7.18
C ASN A 134 -4.64 0.54 -5.74
N PHE A 135 -5.72 0.08 -5.11
CA PHE A 135 -5.68 -0.54 -3.79
C PHE A 135 -5.10 -1.95 -3.82
N ILE A 136 -4.75 -2.46 -2.65
CA ILE A 136 -4.50 -3.89 -2.44
C ILE A 136 -5.53 -4.36 -1.42
N ASN A 137 -6.49 -5.15 -1.88
CA ASN A 137 -7.58 -5.67 -1.06
C ASN A 137 -7.12 -6.95 -0.36
N VAL A 138 -7.02 -6.90 0.97
CA VAL A 138 -6.40 -7.92 1.81
C VAL A 138 -7.40 -9.03 2.13
N HIS A 139 -7.10 -10.23 1.66
CA HIS A 139 -7.84 -11.45 1.96
C HIS A 139 -7.42 -12.06 3.28
N ASP A 140 -6.11 -12.08 3.56
CA ASP A 140 -5.57 -12.63 4.78
C ASP A 140 -4.28 -11.92 5.23
N ILE A 141 -3.93 -12.09 6.51
CA ILE A 141 -2.75 -11.51 7.13
C ILE A 141 -1.99 -12.60 7.87
N PHE A 142 -0.73 -12.80 7.49
CA PHE A 142 0.15 -13.75 8.16
C PHE A 142 1.23 -13.02 8.95
N LEU A 143 1.55 -13.56 10.12
CA LEU A 143 2.75 -13.20 10.88
C LEU A 143 3.78 -14.31 10.66
N ASP A 144 5.05 -13.95 10.61
CA ASP A 144 6.13 -14.95 10.63
C ASP A 144 6.31 -15.59 12.02
N CYS A 145 7.26 -16.51 12.13
CA CYS A 145 7.38 -17.39 13.30
C CYS A 145 7.81 -16.67 14.59
N ASP A 146 8.60 -15.60 14.48
CA ASP A 146 8.99 -14.74 15.59
C ASP A 146 8.26 -13.38 15.62
N ARG A 147 7.27 -13.23 14.73
CA ARG A 147 6.26 -12.17 14.69
C ARG A 147 6.80 -10.76 14.49
N ASP A 148 7.93 -10.60 13.81
CA ASP A 148 8.48 -9.29 13.42
C ASP A 148 8.32 -8.95 11.93
N SER A 149 7.72 -9.85 11.17
CA SER A 149 7.34 -9.64 9.78
C SER A 149 5.89 -10.04 9.50
N ILE A 150 5.25 -9.29 8.61
CA ILE A 150 3.83 -9.40 8.27
C ILE A 150 3.69 -9.62 6.76
N ILE A 151 2.84 -10.55 6.34
CA ILE A 151 2.38 -10.69 4.96
C ILE A 151 0.93 -10.24 4.87
N TYR A 152 0.66 -9.27 4.01
CA TYR A 152 -0.68 -8.94 3.52
C TYR A 152 -0.92 -9.70 2.21
N LEU A 153 -1.72 -10.77 2.29
CA LEU A 153 -2.10 -11.56 1.12
C LEU A 153 -3.37 -10.96 0.51
N GLY A 154 -3.29 -10.44 -0.72
CA GLY A 154 -4.36 -9.62 -1.29
C GLY A 154 -4.39 -9.55 -2.82
N THR A 155 -5.49 -9.03 -3.35
CA THR A 155 -5.65 -8.76 -4.80
C THR A 155 -5.42 -7.27 -5.07
N PRO A 156 -4.49 -6.89 -5.97
CA PRO A 156 -4.31 -5.51 -6.39
C PRO A 156 -5.38 -5.06 -7.41
N ASP A 157 -5.91 -3.84 -7.26
CA ASP A 157 -6.90 -3.25 -8.20
C ASP A 157 -6.27 -2.63 -9.45
N GLY A 158 -4.94 -2.69 -9.58
CA GLY A 158 -4.18 -2.09 -10.67
C GLY A 158 -2.68 -2.21 -10.39
N PRO A 159 -1.81 -1.55 -11.19
CA PRO A 159 -0.37 -1.63 -10.97
C PRO A 159 -0.01 -1.13 -9.57
N THR A 160 0.74 -1.95 -8.83
CA THR A 160 1.16 -1.60 -7.47
C THR A 160 2.21 -0.48 -7.53
N CYS A 161 3.13 -0.54 -8.49
CA CYS A 161 4.20 0.42 -8.60
C CYS A 161 3.76 1.70 -9.31
N HIS A 162 4.32 2.84 -8.88
CA HIS A 162 4.07 4.14 -9.51
C HIS A 162 4.61 4.23 -10.95
N THR A 163 5.46 3.29 -11.37
CA THR A 163 5.98 3.20 -12.74
C THR A 163 4.99 2.55 -13.71
N GLY A 164 3.88 2.01 -13.20
CA GLY A 164 2.93 1.20 -13.97
C GLY A 164 3.22 -0.30 -13.93
N ALA A 165 4.30 -0.73 -13.26
CA ALA A 165 4.58 -2.16 -13.07
C ALA A 165 3.66 -2.80 -12.00
N GLU A 166 3.37 -4.10 -12.15
CA GLU A 166 2.60 -4.87 -11.17
C GLU A 166 3.28 -4.91 -9.80
N THR A 167 4.60 -5.12 -9.79
CA THR A 167 5.44 -5.23 -8.59
C THR A 167 6.46 -4.09 -8.55
N CYS A 168 6.95 -3.74 -7.36
CA CYS A 168 8.14 -2.90 -7.18
C CYS A 168 9.46 -3.65 -7.46
N TYR A 169 9.43 -4.99 -7.55
CA TYR A 169 10.61 -5.86 -7.68
C TYR A 169 10.90 -6.27 -9.12
N TYR A 170 10.92 -5.31 -10.05
CA TYR A 170 11.10 -5.55 -11.49
C TYR A 170 12.56 -5.46 -11.98
N SER A 171 13.52 -5.20 -11.08
CA SER A 171 14.95 -5.05 -11.44
C SER A 171 15.77 -6.21 -10.87
N SER A 172 16.37 -7.01 -11.76
CA SER A 172 17.26 -8.11 -11.40
C SER A 172 18.70 -7.61 -11.18
N VAL A 173 19.30 -7.97 -10.05
CA VAL A 173 20.69 -7.64 -9.73
C VAL A 173 21.66 -8.30 -10.73
N TYR A 174 21.41 -9.55 -11.11
CA TYR A 174 22.28 -10.27 -12.05
C TYR A 174 22.20 -9.71 -13.47
N ASP A 175 21.02 -9.23 -13.88
CA ASP A 175 20.83 -8.61 -15.19
C ASP A 175 21.62 -7.28 -15.25
N ALA A 176 21.57 -6.49 -14.16
CA ALA A 176 22.36 -5.27 -14.03
C ALA A 176 23.87 -5.52 -14.09
N LEU A 177 24.35 -6.66 -13.58
CA LEU A 177 25.76 -7.05 -13.61
C LEU A 177 26.22 -7.55 -14.99
N GLN A 178 25.33 -8.16 -15.78
CA GLN A 178 25.71 -8.81 -17.06
C GLN A 178 25.77 -7.86 -18.25
N GLY A 179 25.37 -6.59 -18.11
CA GLY A 179 25.43 -5.58 -19.18
C GLY A 179 24.58 -5.89 -20.43
N SER A 180 23.90 -7.03 -20.45
CA SER A 180 22.94 -7.39 -21.49
C SER A 180 21.70 -6.51 -21.35
N LYS A 181 21.18 -6.01 -22.47
CA LYS A 181 19.81 -5.48 -22.54
C LYS A 181 18.86 -6.61 -22.12
N SER A 182 18.48 -6.63 -20.84
CA SER A 182 17.56 -7.62 -20.30
C SER A 182 16.27 -7.55 -21.09
N ASN A 183 15.77 -8.71 -21.53
CA ASN A 183 14.38 -8.86 -21.97
C ASN A 183 13.49 -8.22 -20.91
N GLN A 184 12.68 -7.22 -21.29
CA GLN A 184 11.95 -6.32 -20.38
C GLN A 184 10.88 -6.99 -19.49
N GLU A 185 10.80 -8.32 -19.45
CA GLU A 185 9.65 -9.05 -18.91
C GLU A 185 10.03 -10.16 -17.92
N ARG A 186 11.22 -10.12 -17.30
CA ARG A 186 11.51 -11.05 -16.21
C ARG A 186 10.87 -10.56 -14.90
N GLN A 187 9.55 -10.67 -14.81
CA GLN A 187 8.83 -10.47 -13.55
C GLN A 187 9.14 -11.61 -12.58
N VAL A 188 9.09 -11.32 -11.28
CA VAL A 188 9.16 -12.33 -10.21
C VAL A 188 7.83 -13.07 -10.15
N ALA A 189 7.55 -13.85 -11.19
CA ALA A 189 6.38 -14.72 -11.29
C ALA A 189 6.77 -16.14 -10.89
N THR A 190 5.84 -16.89 -10.30
CA THR A 190 6.04 -18.33 -10.14
C THR A 190 6.14 -19.01 -11.51
N THR A 191 6.76 -20.19 -11.57
CA THR A 191 6.96 -20.92 -12.82
C THR A 191 5.66 -21.16 -13.59
N LEU A 192 4.55 -21.37 -12.88
CA LEU A 192 3.25 -21.60 -13.50
C LEU A 192 2.69 -20.34 -14.16
N TYR A 193 2.72 -19.19 -13.49
CA TYR A 193 2.24 -17.93 -14.07
C TYR A 193 3.14 -17.44 -15.21
N SER A 194 4.45 -17.65 -15.11
CA SER A 194 5.37 -17.40 -16.23
C SER A 194 5.04 -18.25 -17.47
N LEU A 195 4.60 -19.50 -17.25
CA LEU A 195 4.13 -20.38 -18.32
C LEU A 195 2.79 -19.90 -18.90
N GLU A 196 1.83 -19.51 -18.06
CA GLU A 196 0.54 -18.96 -18.48
C GLU A 196 0.70 -17.69 -19.33
N ASP A 197 1.51 -16.74 -18.88
CA ASP A 197 1.84 -15.54 -19.65
C ASP A 197 2.46 -15.88 -21.02
N THR A 198 3.39 -16.84 -21.04
CA THR A 198 3.97 -17.34 -22.29
C THR A 198 2.93 -17.96 -23.23
N ILE A 199 1.94 -18.68 -22.69
CA ILE A 199 0.84 -19.25 -23.47
C ILE A 199 -0.07 -18.15 -24.02
N SER A 200 -0.41 -17.15 -23.19
CA SER A 200 -1.23 -16.00 -23.57
C SER A 200 -0.60 -15.15 -24.66
N ARG A 201 0.68 -14.78 -24.53
CA ARG A 201 1.42 -14.08 -25.59
C ARG A 201 1.44 -14.86 -26.91
N ARG A 202 1.63 -16.19 -26.86
CA ARG A 202 1.56 -17.06 -28.04
C ARG A 202 0.16 -17.16 -28.65
N LYS A 203 -0.89 -16.94 -27.86
CA LYS A 203 -2.27 -16.85 -28.36
C LYS A 203 -2.47 -15.54 -29.13
N GLU A 204 -1.89 -14.44 -28.68
CA GLU A 204 -1.95 -13.15 -29.39
C GLU A 204 -1.17 -13.21 -30.73
N GLU A 205 -0.04 -13.91 -30.77
CA GLU A 205 0.71 -14.20 -32.00
C GLU A 205 -0.06 -15.06 -33.03
N ILE A 206 -1.21 -15.65 -32.68
CA ILE A 206 -2.08 -16.32 -33.65
C ILE A 206 -2.74 -15.31 -34.59
N VAL A 207 -3.00 -14.11 -34.09
CA VAL A 207 -3.73 -13.05 -34.80
C VAL A 207 -2.84 -12.35 -35.84
N THR A 208 -1.51 -12.40 -35.67
CA THR A 208 -0.54 -11.86 -36.62
C THR A 208 -0.03 -12.94 -37.57
N GLU A 209 -0.34 -12.78 -38.87
CA GLU A 209 0.14 -13.67 -39.93
C GLU A 209 1.65 -13.49 -40.14
N GLY A 210 2.42 -14.52 -39.79
CA GLY A 210 3.87 -14.56 -39.98
C GLY A 210 4.33 -15.91 -40.54
N SER A 211 5.24 -15.87 -41.51
CA SER A 211 5.72 -16.97 -42.37
C SER A 211 6.72 -17.93 -41.70
N GLY A 212 6.39 -18.47 -40.51
CA GLY A 212 7.24 -19.40 -39.75
C GLY A 212 6.53 -20.68 -39.29
N LYS A 213 7.31 -21.72 -38.92
CA LYS A 213 6.76 -22.93 -38.28
C LYS A 213 6.13 -22.56 -36.93
N PRO A 214 4.83 -22.84 -36.70
CA PRO A 214 4.17 -22.45 -35.46
C PRO A 214 4.76 -23.19 -34.26
N SER A 215 4.80 -22.52 -33.10
CA SER A 215 5.11 -23.18 -31.83
C SER A 215 4.11 -24.30 -31.53
N TRP A 216 4.51 -25.28 -30.71
CA TRP A 216 3.60 -26.38 -30.34
C TRP A 216 2.32 -25.86 -29.67
N THR A 217 2.44 -24.86 -28.79
CA THR A 217 1.30 -24.15 -28.18
C THR A 217 0.38 -23.56 -29.24
N LYS A 218 0.93 -22.86 -30.25
CA LYS A 218 0.15 -22.29 -31.36
C LYS A 218 -0.58 -23.36 -32.16
N LYS A 219 0.08 -24.49 -32.44
CA LYS A 219 -0.56 -25.63 -33.12
C LYS A 219 -1.74 -26.20 -32.33
N LEU A 220 -1.60 -26.34 -31.01
CA LEU A 220 -2.69 -26.80 -30.14
C LEU A 220 -3.84 -25.79 -30.09
N LEU A 221 -3.55 -24.48 -30.00
CA LEU A 221 -4.57 -23.45 -29.92
C LEU A 221 -5.36 -23.24 -31.23
N LEU A 222 -4.77 -23.58 -32.38
CA LEU A 222 -5.42 -23.51 -33.70
C LEU A 222 -6.33 -24.71 -34.01
N ASP A 223 -6.08 -25.85 -33.37
CA ASP A 223 -6.79 -27.11 -33.64
C ASP A 223 -7.48 -27.59 -32.36
N ASN A 224 -8.76 -27.24 -32.24
CA ASN A 224 -9.55 -27.59 -31.06
C ASN A 224 -9.69 -29.12 -30.89
N GLN A 225 -9.77 -29.88 -31.98
CA GLN A 225 -9.84 -31.36 -31.91
C GLN A 225 -8.53 -31.94 -31.36
N LEU A 226 -7.39 -31.43 -31.83
CA LEU A 226 -6.09 -31.83 -31.32
C LEU A 226 -5.91 -31.43 -29.85
N LEU A 227 -6.29 -30.20 -29.47
CA LEU A 227 -6.23 -29.74 -28.07
C LEU A 227 -7.04 -30.68 -27.17
N CYS A 228 -8.27 -30.97 -27.56
CA CYS A 228 -9.17 -31.83 -26.82
C CYS A 228 -8.69 -33.29 -26.79
N SER A 229 -7.98 -33.78 -27.82
CA SER A 229 -7.31 -35.09 -27.75
C SER A 229 -6.22 -35.17 -26.68
N LYS A 230 -5.67 -34.03 -26.23
CA LYS A 230 -4.60 -33.95 -25.22
C LYS A 230 -5.12 -33.73 -23.80
N ILE A 231 -6.29 -33.12 -23.67
CA ILE A 231 -6.96 -32.90 -22.40
C ILE A 231 -8.00 -34.01 -22.27
N ARG A 232 -7.75 -35.04 -21.45
CA ARG A 232 -8.69 -36.16 -21.19
C ARG A 232 -9.95 -35.69 -20.43
N ILE A 233 -10.70 -34.76 -21.00
CA ILE A 233 -11.97 -34.26 -20.47
C ILE A 233 -13.04 -34.61 -21.52
N PHE A 234 -14.08 -35.32 -21.09
CA PHE A 234 -15.22 -35.79 -21.90
C PHE A 234 -16.15 -34.67 -22.42
N LEU A 235 -15.74 -33.40 -22.36
CA LEU A 235 -16.58 -32.22 -22.63
C LEU A 235 -15.98 -31.28 -23.68
N CYS A 236 -15.31 -31.88 -24.66
CA CYS A 236 -15.07 -31.32 -25.97
C CYS A 236 -15.46 -32.42 -26.98
#